data_AF-A0A524KGK3-F1
#
_entry.id   AF-A0A524KGK3-F1
#
_cell.length_a   1.000
_cell.length_b   1.000
_cell.length_c   1.000
_cell.angle_alpha   90.00
_cell.angle_beta   90.00
_cell.angle_gamma   90.00
#
_symmetry.space_group_name_H-M   'P 1'
#
loop_
_entity.id
_entity.type
_entity.pdbx_description
1 polymer ?
#
loop_
_entity_poly.entity_id
_entity_poly.type
_entity_poly.pdbx_seq_one_letter_code
_entity_poly.pdbx_strand_id
1 'polypeptide(L)'
;MASRRQLLRRQRRWAQRAGLAVDAAGYLPTVSENLRAPLSASALADFNARGAAEFHDGERHVARMRAVHSSTALGVNLFDHWNTADPAPLAAVLGLPAPVVRLVFEPHLPTAAGGSPANPDLDIELGSGELVAVECKFSEWLVPSRKRRDVFDGRYFPAGPGVWLEAGLPACQALADDLQSGREYFRYLEADQLLKHSLGLQAARQSRWALIYLYFEWPGPIGLAHQAELQRFAERVKGEAGFSSTTLQAVSAGLCESAAPVEAGYLDYLQLRYMAHA
;
A
#
# COMPACT_ATOMS: atom_id res chain seq x y z
N MET A 1 6.35 19.37 1.71
CA MET A 1 7.42 19.44 0.66
C MET A 1 8.84 19.19 1.21
N ALA A 2 9.28 19.81 2.31
CA ALA A 2 10.61 19.55 2.86
C ALA A 2 10.83 18.09 3.28
N SER A 3 9.87 17.46 3.97
CA SER A 3 9.94 16.05 4.41
C SER A 3 10.11 15.08 3.25
N ARG A 4 9.28 15.17 2.19
CA ARG A 4 9.44 14.33 0.99
C ARG A 4 10.82 14.50 0.35
N ARG A 5 11.32 15.73 0.22
CA ARG A 5 12.67 15.97 -0.31
C ARG A 5 13.77 15.32 0.55
N GLN A 6 13.62 15.35 1.87
CA GLN A 6 14.56 14.70 2.79
C GLN A 6 14.51 13.16 2.64
N LEU A 7 13.33 12.57 2.53
CA LEU A 7 13.18 11.15 2.23
C LEU A 7 13.83 10.78 0.89
N LEU A 8 13.54 11.54 -0.17
CA LEU A 8 14.16 11.32 -1.49
C LEU A 8 15.69 11.41 -1.43
N ARG A 9 16.24 12.35 -0.65
CA ARG A 9 17.69 12.45 -0.43
C ARG A 9 18.24 11.23 0.30
N ARG A 10 17.51 10.68 1.28
CA ARG A 10 17.90 9.42 1.95
C ARG A 10 17.95 8.26 0.95
N GLN A 11 16.91 8.10 0.13
CA GLN A 11 16.84 7.03 -0.85
C GLN A 11 17.91 7.15 -1.95
N ARG A 12 18.23 8.37 -2.41
CA ARG A 12 19.35 8.61 -3.32
C ARG A 12 20.70 8.23 -2.72
N ARG A 13 20.93 8.55 -1.45
CA ARG A 13 22.17 8.18 -0.75
C ARG A 13 22.30 6.68 -0.54
N TRP A 14 21.19 6.00 -0.26
CA TRP A 14 21.19 4.53 -0.26
C TRP A 14 21.66 3.97 -1.61
N ALA A 15 21.04 4.41 -2.70
CA ALA A 15 21.40 3.93 -4.04
C ALA A 15 22.86 4.24 -4.39
N GLN A 16 23.37 5.44 -4.07
CA GLN A 16 24.78 5.79 -4.25
C GLN A 16 25.73 4.85 -3.47
N ARG A 17 25.41 4.51 -2.22
CA ARG A 17 26.21 3.56 -1.42
C ARG A 17 26.15 2.14 -1.98
N ALA A 18 25.03 1.78 -2.60
CA ALA A 18 24.86 0.52 -3.31
C ALA A 18 25.53 0.51 -4.70
N GLY A 19 26.21 1.60 -5.10
CA GLY A 19 26.85 1.71 -6.41
C GLY A 19 25.87 1.91 -7.59
N LEU A 20 24.63 2.30 -7.30
CA LEU A 20 23.57 2.45 -8.28
C LEU A 20 23.48 3.88 -8.81
N ALA A 21 23.28 4.01 -10.13
CA ALA A 21 23.05 5.29 -10.78
C ALA A 21 21.57 5.71 -10.63
N VAL A 22 21.31 6.90 -10.10
CA VAL A 22 19.96 7.44 -9.94
C VAL A 22 19.84 8.75 -10.73
N ASP A 23 18.84 8.86 -11.58
CA ASP A 23 18.59 10.08 -12.37
C ASP A 23 18.08 11.26 -11.51
N ALA A 24 17.87 12.43 -12.13
CA ALA A 24 17.37 13.62 -11.44
C ALA A 24 15.94 13.49 -10.89
N ALA A 25 15.13 12.55 -11.40
CA ALA A 25 13.77 12.28 -10.93
C ALA A 25 13.73 11.25 -9.79
N GLY A 26 14.80 10.48 -9.59
CA GLY A 26 14.90 9.47 -8.54
C GLY A 26 14.67 8.06 -9.07
N TYR A 27 14.91 7.82 -10.35
CA TYR A 27 14.72 6.54 -11.02
C TYR A 27 16.06 5.86 -11.25
N LEU A 28 16.08 4.54 -11.07
CA LEU A 28 17.16 3.65 -11.47
C LEU A 28 17.02 3.26 -12.96
N PRO A 29 18.10 2.81 -13.62
CA PRO A 29 18.05 2.31 -15.00
C PRO A 29 17.06 1.17 -15.19
N THR A 30 16.94 0.25 -14.23
CA THR A 30 16.05 -0.91 -14.31
C THR A 30 15.26 -1.15 -13.03
N VAL A 31 14.15 -1.90 -13.12
CA VAL A 31 13.42 -2.34 -11.92
C VAL A 31 14.28 -3.25 -11.06
N SER A 32 15.04 -4.18 -11.68
CA SER A 32 15.88 -5.15 -10.96
C SER A 32 16.89 -4.48 -10.03
N GLU A 33 17.44 -3.33 -10.39
CA GLU A 33 18.33 -2.54 -9.51
C GLU A 33 17.61 -1.95 -8.29
N ASN A 34 16.29 -1.77 -8.37
CA ASN A 34 15.46 -1.31 -7.26
C ASN A 34 14.83 -2.44 -6.44
N LEU A 35 15.16 -3.71 -6.72
CA LEU A 35 14.66 -4.86 -5.97
C LEU A 35 15.82 -5.52 -5.21
N ARG A 36 15.52 -6.16 -4.08
CA ARG A 36 16.47 -6.98 -3.31
C ARG A 36 16.93 -8.18 -4.13
N ALA A 37 15.97 -8.83 -4.76
CA ALA A 37 16.11 -10.04 -5.54
C ALA A 37 15.17 -9.95 -6.76
N PRO A 38 15.40 -10.76 -7.81
CA PRO A 38 14.42 -10.93 -8.88
C PRO A 38 13.06 -11.32 -8.30
N LEU A 39 11.98 -10.84 -8.94
CA LEU A 39 10.62 -11.23 -8.56
C LEU A 39 10.47 -12.75 -8.56
N SER A 40 9.76 -13.28 -7.56
CA SER A 40 9.28 -14.65 -7.60
C SER A 40 8.42 -14.90 -8.85
N ALA A 41 8.31 -16.16 -9.25
CA ALA A 41 7.51 -16.53 -10.42
C ALA A 41 6.02 -16.11 -10.26
N SER A 42 5.48 -16.19 -9.03
CA SER A 42 4.11 -15.76 -8.74
C SER A 42 3.96 -14.24 -8.86
N ALA A 43 4.83 -13.46 -8.23
CA ALA A 43 4.77 -12.00 -8.31
C ALA A 43 4.96 -11.50 -9.75
N LEU A 44 5.90 -12.08 -10.49
CA LEU A 44 6.12 -11.75 -11.91
C LEU A 44 4.85 -12.05 -12.75
N ALA A 45 4.19 -13.18 -12.50
CA ALA A 45 2.94 -13.51 -13.19
C ALA A 45 1.82 -12.52 -12.85
N ASP A 46 1.69 -12.12 -11.58
CA ASP A 46 0.69 -11.15 -11.14
C ASP A 46 0.86 -9.78 -11.83
N PHE A 47 2.08 -9.23 -11.88
CA PHE A 47 2.33 -7.96 -12.56
C PHE A 47 2.11 -8.04 -14.08
N ASN A 48 2.54 -9.14 -14.71
CA ASN A 48 2.39 -9.32 -16.16
C ASN A 48 0.92 -9.47 -16.59
N ALA A 49 0.09 -10.12 -15.77
CA ALA A 49 -1.32 -10.32 -16.07
C ALA A 49 -2.13 -9.01 -16.09
N ARG A 50 -1.58 -7.90 -15.59
CA ARG A 50 -2.36 -6.73 -15.14
C ARG A 50 -1.93 -5.40 -15.75
N GLY A 51 -1.28 -5.45 -16.92
CA GLY A 51 -0.93 -4.26 -17.70
C GLY A 51 0.39 -3.61 -17.30
N ALA A 52 1.06 -4.12 -16.26
CA ALA A 52 2.45 -3.94 -15.93
C ALA A 52 3.03 -2.52 -15.91
N ALA A 53 2.24 -1.45 -15.87
CA ALA A 53 2.78 -0.07 -15.87
C ALA A 53 3.65 0.24 -14.63
N GLU A 54 3.44 -0.51 -13.54
CA GLU A 54 4.30 -0.47 -12.36
C GLU A 54 5.68 -1.11 -12.62
N PHE A 55 5.76 -2.13 -13.49
CA PHE A 55 6.89 -3.05 -13.67
C PHE A 55 7.64 -2.90 -15.00
N HIS A 56 6.94 -2.63 -16.10
CA HIS A 56 7.49 -2.48 -17.45
C HIS A 56 7.48 -1.01 -17.87
N ASP A 57 8.55 -0.60 -18.55
CA ASP A 57 8.54 0.66 -19.27
C ASP A 57 7.57 0.55 -20.46
N GLY A 58 6.77 1.59 -20.66
CA GLY A 58 5.99 1.76 -21.88
C GLY A 58 6.58 2.85 -22.77
N GLU A 59 6.05 2.99 -23.98
CA GLU A 59 6.50 4.03 -24.92
C GLU A 59 6.43 5.46 -24.35
N ARG A 60 5.50 5.70 -23.42
CA ARG A 60 5.20 7.03 -22.85
C ARG A 60 5.37 7.13 -21.34
N HIS A 61 5.79 6.06 -20.68
CA HIS A 61 5.95 6.03 -19.24
C HIS A 61 7.11 5.14 -18.83
N VAL A 62 7.75 5.50 -17.73
CA VAL A 62 8.77 4.70 -17.08
C VAL A 62 8.10 3.88 -15.98
N ALA A 63 8.52 2.62 -15.83
CA ALA A 63 8.05 1.74 -14.77
C ALA A 63 8.21 2.43 -13.40
N ARG A 64 7.12 2.58 -12.66
CA ARG A 64 7.14 3.28 -11.37
C ARG A 64 8.03 2.57 -10.36
N MET A 65 8.17 1.25 -10.41
CA MET A 65 9.09 0.49 -9.57
C MET A 65 10.57 0.84 -9.79
N ARG A 66 10.94 1.57 -10.85
CA ARG A 66 12.30 2.10 -11.00
C ARG A 66 12.58 3.26 -10.04
N ALA A 67 11.55 3.94 -9.54
CA ALA A 67 11.72 5.04 -8.60
C ALA A 67 12.19 4.51 -7.23
N VAL A 68 13.29 5.03 -6.70
CA VAL A 68 13.83 4.65 -5.35
C VAL A 68 12.87 5.00 -4.19
N HIS A 69 11.77 5.68 -4.50
CA HIS A 69 10.74 6.13 -3.59
C HIS A 69 9.34 5.60 -3.94
N SER A 70 9.28 4.53 -4.75
CA SER A 70 8.06 3.84 -5.14
C SER A 70 7.48 3.04 -3.97
N SER A 71 6.17 3.18 -3.75
CA SER A 71 5.40 2.36 -2.81
C SER A 71 5.29 0.91 -3.28
N THR A 72 5.08 0.67 -4.57
CA THR A 72 5.03 -0.69 -5.13
C THR A 72 6.38 -1.40 -4.98
N ALA A 73 7.51 -0.72 -5.23
CA ALA A 73 8.81 -1.29 -4.95
C ALA A 73 9.00 -1.59 -3.46
N LEU A 74 8.53 -0.72 -2.56
CA LEU A 74 8.52 -1.00 -1.12
C LEU A 74 7.69 -2.26 -0.80
N GLY A 75 6.48 -2.37 -1.33
CA GLY A 75 5.62 -3.54 -1.17
C GLY A 75 6.30 -4.82 -1.64
N VAL A 76 6.82 -4.84 -2.87
CA VAL A 76 7.55 -6.01 -3.41
C VAL A 76 8.74 -6.39 -2.53
N ASN A 77 9.57 -5.43 -2.15
CA ASN A 77 10.78 -5.72 -1.36
C ASN A 77 10.47 -6.20 0.06
N LEU A 78 9.31 -5.84 0.61
CA LEU A 78 8.84 -6.35 1.88
C LEU A 78 8.20 -7.73 1.72
N PHE A 79 7.30 -7.91 0.75
CA PHE A 79 6.39 -9.04 0.72
C PHE A 79 6.86 -10.22 -0.15
N ASP A 80 7.56 -9.98 -1.26
CA ASP A 80 7.84 -11.05 -2.23
C ASP A 80 8.80 -12.13 -1.69
N HIS A 81 9.62 -11.78 -0.70
CA HIS A 81 10.46 -12.75 0.02
C HIS A 81 9.64 -13.95 0.55
N TRP A 82 8.42 -13.68 1.01
CA TRP A 82 7.54 -14.65 1.66
C TRP A 82 6.73 -15.50 0.67
N ASN A 83 6.88 -15.29 -0.65
CA ASN A 83 6.41 -16.26 -1.66
C ASN A 83 7.24 -17.55 -1.68
N THR A 84 8.45 -17.53 -1.10
CA THR A 84 9.37 -18.68 -1.09
C THR A 84 9.84 -19.08 0.31
N ALA A 85 9.89 -18.11 1.24
CA ALA A 85 10.14 -18.36 2.66
C ALA A 85 8.84 -18.73 3.39
N ASP A 86 8.98 -19.30 4.60
CA ASP A 86 7.83 -19.52 5.50
C ASP A 86 7.24 -18.16 5.94
N PRO A 87 5.97 -17.84 5.60
CA PRO A 87 5.36 -16.54 5.92
C PRO A 87 4.88 -16.43 7.37
N ALA A 88 5.09 -17.42 8.24
CA ALA A 88 4.65 -17.37 9.63
C ALA A 88 5.15 -16.13 10.41
N PRO A 89 6.43 -15.68 10.29
CA PRO A 89 6.89 -14.45 10.92
C PRO A 89 6.14 -13.21 10.43
N LEU A 90 5.90 -13.12 9.12
CA LEU A 90 5.12 -12.02 8.53
C LEU A 90 3.70 -12.00 9.08
N ALA A 91 3.05 -13.16 9.12
CA ALA A 91 1.69 -13.30 9.63
C ALA A 91 1.57 -12.84 11.09
N ALA A 92 2.54 -13.24 11.92
CA ALA A 92 2.58 -12.84 13.33
C ALA A 92 2.76 -11.32 13.50
N VAL A 93 3.69 -10.73 12.75
CA VAL A 93 4.00 -9.28 12.82
C VAL A 93 2.84 -8.43 12.31
N LEU A 94 2.10 -8.90 11.32
CA LEU A 94 0.89 -8.23 10.82
C LEU A 94 -0.36 -8.54 11.65
N GLY A 95 -0.28 -9.44 12.64
CA GLY A 95 -1.42 -9.83 13.47
C GLY A 95 -2.51 -10.59 12.70
N LEU A 96 -2.12 -11.36 11.68
CA LEU A 96 -3.07 -12.09 10.83
C LEU A 96 -3.70 -13.26 11.61
N PRO A 97 -5.02 -13.48 11.50
CA PRO A 97 -5.73 -14.47 12.31
C PRO A 97 -5.53 -15.92 11.85
N ALA A 98 -4.90 -16.14 10.71
CA ALA A 98 -4.67 -17.45 10.11
C ALA A 98 -3.38 -17.46 9.27
N PRO A 99 -2.83 -18.65 8.96
CA PRO A 99 -1.63 -18.76 8.13
C PRO A 99 -1.82 -18.15 6.74
N VAL A 100 -0.76 -17.52 6.23
CA VAL A 100 -0.73 -17.01 4.85
C VAL A 100 -0.60 -18.18 3.89
N VAL A 101 -1.49 -18.22 2.90
CA VAL A 101 -1.48 -19.24 1.84
C VAL A 101 -0.94 -18.68 0.54
N ARG A 102 -1.27 -17.41 0.23
CA ARG A 102 -0.85 -16.79 -1.02
C ARG A 102 -0.71 -15.29 -0.88
N LEU A 103 0.26 -14.75 -1.60
CA LEU A 103 0.46 -13.33 -1.85
C LEU A 103 0.11 -13.04 -3.31
N VAL A 104 -0.71 -12.02 -3.54
CA VAL A 104 -1.15 -11.60 -4.88
C VAL A 104 -0.82 -10.12 -5.06
N PHE A 105 0.07 -9.79 -5.97
CA PHE A 105 0.46 -8.39 -6.21
C PHE A 105 -0.49 -7.70 -7.19
N GLU A 106 -0.71 -6.39 -6.98
CA GLU A 106 -1.60 -5.54 -7.79
C GLU A 106 -2.97 -6.18 -8.11
N PRO A 107 -3.69 -6.76 -7.12
CA PRO A 107 -5.02 -7.28 -7.34
C PRO A 107 -5.93 -6.28 -8.07
N HIS A 108 -6.69 -6.75 -9.06
CA HIS A 108 -7.66 -5.95 -9.80
C HIS A 108 -9.04 -6.26 -9.23
N LEU A 109 -9.53 -5.41 -8.33
CA LEU A 109 -10.82 -5.60 -7.70
C LEU A 109 -11.86 -4.76 -8.44
N PRO A 110 -12.85 -5.39 -9.10
CA PRO A 110 -13.91 -4.65 -9.76
C PRO A 110 -14.73 -3.88 -8.71
N THR A 111 -14.97 -2.60 -8.96
CA THR A 111 -15.85 -1.80 -8.11
C THR A 111 -17.29 -1.88 -8.63
N ALA A 112 -18.27 -2.00 -7.74
CA ALA A 112 -19.69 -2.02 -8.11
C ALA A 112 -20.13 -0.77 -8.93
N ALA A 113 -19.45 0.36 -8.74
CA ALA A 113 -19.66 1.60 -9.50
C ALA A 113 -19.21 1.54 -10.98
N GLY A 114 -18.49 0.48 -11.38
CA GLY A 114 -17.78 0.41 -12.66
C GLY A 114 -16.61 1.40 -12.77
N GLY A 115 -15.84 1.32 -13.87
CA GLY A 115 -14.68 2.18 -14.11
C GLY A 115 -13.35 1.52 -13.76
N SER A 116 -12.36 2.33 -13.35
CA SER A 116 -11.04 1.82 -12.99
C SER A 116 -11.16 0.93 -11.74
N PRO A 117 -10.61 -0.29 -11.77
CA PRO A 117 -10.64 -1.20 -10.62
C PRO A 117 -9.94 -0.59 -9.41
N ALA A 118 -10.30 -1.08 -8.23
CA ALA A 118 -9.55 -0.81 -7.03
C ALA A 118 -8.35 -1.77 -6.98
N ASN A 119 -7.15 -1.19 -6.87
CA ASN A 119 -5.90 -1.93 -6.92
C ASN A 119 -5.14 -1.68 -5.62
N PRO A 120 -5.35 -2.49 -4.57
CA PRO A 120 -4.38 -2.52 -3.48
C PRO A 120 -3.04 -3.03 -4.01
N ASP A 121 -1.93 -2.65 -3.38
CA ASP A 121 -0.60 -3.12 -3.80
C ASP A 121 -0.43 -4.64 -3.63
N LEU A 122 -1.13 -5.22 -2.64
CA LEU A 122 -1.06 -6.64 -2.31
C LEU A 122 -2.39 -7.15 -1.73
N ASP A 123 -2.76 -8.36 -2.10
CA ASP A 123 -3.78 -9.19 -1.45
C ASP A 123 -3.07 -10.38 -0.76
N ILE A 124 -3.36 -10.60 0.52
CA ILE A 124 -2.90 -11.76 1.30
C ILE A 124 -4.08 -12.70 1.51
N GLU A 125 -4.02 -13.88 0.90
CA GLU A 125 -5.03 -14.93 1.11
C GLU A 125 -4.62 -15.79 2.32
N LEU A 126 -5.53 -15.91 3.29
CA LEU A 126 -5.31 -16.70 4.49
C LEU A 126 -5.93 -18.09 4.37
N GLY A 127 -5.41 -19.06 5.14
CA GLY A 127 -5.94 -20.43 5.20
C GLY A 127 -7.37 -20.53 5.72
N SER A 128 -7.88 -19.48 6.37
CA SER A 128 -9.29 -19.33 6.75
C SER A 128 -10.22 -18.95 5.58
N GLY A 129 -9.67 -18.60 4.41
CA GLY A 129 -10.39 -18.01 3.29
C GLY A 129 -10.62 -16.50 3.41
N GLU A 130 -10.15 -15.87 4.48
CA GLU A 130 -10.14 -14.42 4.65
C GLU A 130 -9.07 -13.77 3.77
N LEU A 131 -9.39 -12.58 3.25
CA LEU A 131 -8.50 -11.80 2.41
C LEU A 131 -8.04 -10.54 3.16
N VAL A 132 -6.74 -10.29 3.17
CA VAL A 132 -6.19 -9.06 3.75
C VAL A 132 -5.52 -8.26 2.66
N ALA A 133 -6.16 -7.17 2.24
CA ALA A 133 -5.57 -6.23 1.31
C ALA A 133 -4.57 -5.32 2.03
N VAL A 134 -3.47 -5.00 1.37
CA VAL A 134 -2.45 -4.09 1.86
C VAL A 134 -2.25 -2.96 0.86
N GLU A 135 -2.43 -1.73 1.31
CA GLU A 135 -2.05 -0.52 0.58
C GLU A 135 -0.74 0.02 1.18
N CYS A 136 0.30 0.05 0.38
CA CYS A 136 1.62 0.54 0.72
C CYS A 136 1.76 2.03 0.39
N LYS A 137 2.33 2.82 1.29
CA LYS A 137 2.65 4.24 1.05
C LYS A 137 4.05 4.60 1.52
N PHE A 138 4.88 5.09 0.62
CA PHE A 138 6.27 5.43 0.93
C PHE A 138 6.49 6.93 1.08
N SER A 139 6.25 7.71 0.03
CA SER A 139 6.61 9.13 -0.04
C SER A 139 5.45 10.06 -0.35
N GLU A 140 4.33 9.50 -0.77
CA GLU A 140 3.14 10.15 -1.32
C GLU A 140 2.45 10.98 -0.22
N TRP A 141 2.18 10.34 0.93
CA TRP A 141 1.50 10.95 2.07
C TRP A 141 2.29 12.12 2.72
N LEU A 142 3.58 12.27 2.41
CA LEU A 142 4.41 13.42 2.85
C LEU A 142 4.11 14.71 2.08
N VAL A 143 3.30 14.64 1.04
CA VAL A 143 2.80 15.78 0.28
C VAL A 143 1.34 15.98 0.66
N PRO A 144 0.97 17.15 1.21
CA PRO A 144 -0.42 17.41 1.49
C PRO A 144 -1.19 17.44 0.17
N SER A 145 -2.30 16.72 0.12
CA SER A 145 -3.32 16.86 -0.91
C SER A 145 -3.85 18.30 -0.92
N ARG A 146 -4.47 18.71 -2.02
CA ARG A 146 -5.29 19.92 -2.05
C ARG A 146 -6.74 19.49 -1.92
N LYS A 147 -7.58 20.30 -1.26
CA LYS A 147 -9.02 20.07 -1.25
C LYS A 147 -9.52 20.11 -2.69
N ARG A 148 -10.05 18.98 -3.17
CA ARG A 148 -10.65 18.85 -4.51
C ARG A 148 -12.14 19.13 -4.40
N ARG A 149 -12.73 19.70 -5.46
CA ARG A 149 -14.20 19.85 -5.56
C ARG A 149 -14.86 18.49 -5.83
N ASP A 150 -14.24 17.68 -6.68
CA ASP A 150 -14.69 16.34 -7.01
C ASP A 150 -13.67 15.33 -6.48
N VAL A 151 -14.05 14.62 -5.41
CA VAL A 151 -13.20 13.61 -4.78
C VAL A 151 -13.37 12.26 -5.47
N PHE A 152 -14.62 11.90 -5.79
CA PHE A 152 -14.94 10.72 -6.59
C PHE A 152 -15.54 11.12 -7.93
N ASP A 153 -15.43 10.20 -8.89
CA ASP A 153 -16.17 10.27 -10.14
C ASP A 153 -17.68 10.13 -9.87
N GLY A 154 -18.52 10.81 -10.65
CA GLY A 154 -19.98 10.81 -10.45
C GLY A 154 -20.61 9.42 -10.47
N ARG A 155 -19.96 8.42 -11.08
CA ARG A 155 -20.41 7.01 -11.06
C ARG A 155 -20.49 6.40 -9.65
N TYR A 156 -19.73 6.92 -8.69
CA TYR A 156 -19.78 6.48 -7.29
C TYR A 156 -20.99 7.05 -6.52
N PHE A 157 -21.73 7.99 -7.12
CA PHE A 157 -22.92 8.61 -6.55
C PHE A 157 -24.09 8.54 -7.54
N PRO A 158 -24.64 7.33 -7.82
CA PRO A 158 -25.81 7.18 -8.67
C PRO A 158 -27.04 7.84 -8.02
N ALA A 159 -28.11 8.06 -8.81
CA ALA A 159 -29.35 8.64 -8.30
C ALA A 159 -30.13 7.74 -7.32
N GLY A 160 -29.78 6.44 -7.28
CA GLY A 160 -30.35 5.45 -6.36
C GLY A 160 -29.59 5.37 -5.03
N PRO A 161 -29.70 4.24 -4.31
CA PRO A 161 -28.89 4.02 -3.12
C PRO A 161 -27.39 4.10 -3.45
N GLY A 162 -26.60 4.62 -2.52
CA GLY A 162 -25.16 4.79 -2.73
C GLY A 162 -24.42 3.44 -2.84
N VAL A 163 -23.37 3.39 -3.65
CA VAL A 163 -22.69 2.13 -4.02
C VAL A 163 -22.07 1.40 -2.83
N TRP A 164 -21.61 2.11 -1.79
CA TRP A 164 -21.11 1.48 -0.56
C TRP A 164 -22.27 1.00 0.31
N LEU A 165 -23.36 1.76 0.38
CA LEU A 165 -24.54 1.36 1.13
C LEU A 165 -25.15 0.06 0.58
N GLU A 166 -25.27 -0.05 -0.75
CA GLU A 166 -25.75 -1.29 -1.40
C GLU A 166 -24.83 -2.48 -1.15
N ALA A 167 -23.51 -2.22 -1.04
CA ALA A 167 -22.52 -3.23 -0.71
C ALA A 167 -22.53 -3.65 0.78
N GLY A 168 -23.36 -3.02 1.62
CA GLY A 168 -23.42 -3.29 3.06
C GLY A 168 -22.37 -2.53 3.88
N LEU A 169 -21.87 -1.40 3.36
CA LEU A 169 -20.88 -0.53 3.99
C LEU A 169 -21.43 0.90 4.26
N PRO A 170 -22.48 1.05 5.09
CA PRO A 170 -23.11 2.36 5.35
C PRO A 170 -22.18 3.41 5.94
N ALA A 171 -21.24 3.06 6.80
CA ALA A 171 -20.27 3.99 7.38
C ALA A 171 -19.28 4.48 6.31
N CYS A 172 -18.86 3.59 5.41
CA CYS A 172 -18.07 3.97 4.24
C CYS A 172 -18.85 4.90 3.30
N GLN A 173 -20.14 4.65 3.07
CA GLN A 173 -21.01 5.56 2.30
C GLN A 173 -21.06 6.94 2.94
N ALA A 174 -21.33 7.01 4.26
CA ALA A 174 -21.41 8.28 4.98
C ALA A 174 -20.10 9.07 4.91
N LEU A 175 -18.94 8.39 5.00
CA LEU A 175 -17.64 9.03 4.82
C LEU A 175 -17.43 9.51 3.38
N ALA A 176 -17.82 8.72 2.36
CA ALA A 176 -17.73 9.12 0.97
C ALA A 176 -18.58 10.37 0.68
N ASP A 177 -19.81 10.43 1.20
CA ASP A 177 -20.71 11.59 1.07
C ASP A 177 -20.11 12.84 1.72
N ASP A 178 -19.52 12.71 2.91
CA ASP A 178 -18.85 13.81 3.61
C ASP A 178 -17.62 14.32 2.86
N LEU A 179 -16.85 13.43 2.24
CA LEU A 179 -15.70 13.80 1.42
C LEU A 179 -16.15 14.51 0.14
N GLN A 180 -17.16 13.98 -0.54
CA GLN A 180 -17.68 14.54 -1.79
C GLN A 180 -18.36 15.91 -1.56
N SER A 181 -19.08 16.08 -0.44
CA SER A 181 -19.67 17.37 -0.06
C SER A 181 -18.67 18.34 0.59
N GLY A 182 -17.47 17.88 0.90
CA GLY A 182 -16.41 18.67 1.53
C GLY A 182 -16.64 18.96 3.01
N ARG A 183 -17.53 18.22 3.69
CA ARG A 183 -17.73 18.24 5.15
C ARG A 183 -16.56 17.58 5.89
N GLU A 184 -15.94 16.58 5.27
CA GLU A 184 -14.71 15.93 5.75
C GLU A 184 -13.57 16.19 4.77
N TYR A 185 -12.34 16.18 5.27
CA TYR A 185 -11.15 16.33 4.43
C TYR A 185 -9.92 15.70 5.06
N PHE A 186 -9.25 14.82 4.32
CA PHE A 186 -7.96 14.24 4.67
C PHE A 186 -6.85 14.90 3.86
N ARG A 187 -5.90 15.50 4.57
CA ARG A 187 -4.82 16.27 3.98
C ARG A 187 -3.66 15.40 3.56
N TYR A 188 -3.36 14.33 4.29
CA TYR A 188 -2.21 13.46 4.08
C TYR A 188 -2.61 12.02 3.75
N LEU A 189 -3.78 11.58 4.20
CA LEU A 189 -4.36 10.29 3.88
C LEU A 189 -5.23 10.35 2.62
N GLU A 190 -5.01 9.43 1.68
CA GLU A 190 -5.82 9.25 0.48
C GLU A 190 -7.07 8.42 0.80
N ALA A 191 -7.94 8.96 1.67
CA ALA A 191 -9.13 8.25 2.17
C ALA A 191 -10.09 7.82 1.04
N ASP A 192 -10.16 8.56 -0.06
CA ASP A 192 -10.97 8.21 -1.23
C ASP A 192 -10.47 6.93 -1.92
N GLN A 193 -9.16 6.70 -1.91
CA GLN A 193 -8.59 5.47 -2.44
C GLN A 193 -8.97 4.28 -1.54
N LEU A 194 -8.81 4.41 -0.23
CA LEU A 194 -9.15 3.35 0.74
C LEU A 194 -10.65 2.98 0.71
N LEU A 195 -11.53 3.96 0.48
CA LEU A 195 -12.95 3.69 0.28
C LEU A 195 -13.21 2.92 -1.02
N LYS A 196 -12.50 3.22 -2.11
CA LYS A 196 -12.60 2.44 -3.36
C LYS A 196 -12.08 1.01 -3.17
N HIS A 197 -10.98 0.82 -2.44
CA HIS A 197 -10.48 -0.50 -2.06
C HIS A 197 -11.50 -1.27 -1.24
N SER A 198 -12.09 -0.64 -0.24
CA SER A 198 -13.15 -1.24 0.59
C SER A 198 -14.34 -1.71 -0.26
N LEU A 199 -14.77 -0.90 -1.23
CA LEU A 199 -15.84 -1.27 -2.16
C LEU A 199 -15.45 -2.43 -3.08
N GLY A 200 -14.23 -2.40 -3.63
CA GLY A 200 -13.71 -3.46 -4.49
C GLY A 200 -13.60 -4.80 -3.75
N LEU A 201 -13.10 -4.77 -2.50
CA LEU A 201 -13.01 -5.95 -1.63
C LEU A 201 -14.39 -6.52 -1.32
N GLN A 202 -15.35 -5.66 -0.98
CA GLN A 202 -16.72 -6.07 -0.72
C GLN A 202 -17.41 -6.66 -1.96
N ALA A 203 -17.22 -6.04 -3.14
CA ALA A 203 -17.83 -6.50 -4.37
C ALA A 203 -17.23 -7.82 -4.89
N ALA A 204 -15.93 -8.04 -4.65
CA ALA A 204 -15.22 -9.20 -5.17
C ALA A 204 -15.46 -10.50 -4.37
N ARG A 205 -16.06 -10.47 -3.17
CA ARG A 205 -15.86 -11.56 -2.20
C ARG A 205 -17.12 -12.15 -1.56
N GLN A 206 -17.03 -13.47 -1.34
CA GLN A 206 -17.96 -14.31 -0.57
C GLN A 206 -17.46 -14.55 0.88
N SER A 207 -16.28 -14.04 1.25
CA SER A 207 -15.59 -14.24 2.54
C SER A 207 -15.29 -12.92 3.25
N ARG A 208 -14.86 -12.99 4.53
CA ARG A 208 -14.43 -11.82 5.32
C ARG A 208 -13.16 -11.20 4.72
N TRP A 209 -13.00 -9.91 4.93
CA TRP A 209 -11.82 -9.18 4.48
C TRP A 209 -11.37 -8.11 5.48
N ALA A 210 -10.10 -7.72 5.37
CA ALA A 210 -9.50 -6.61 6.10
C ALA A 210 -8.64 -5.76 5.17
N LEU A 211 -8.42 -4.50 5.54
CA LEU A 211 -7.57 -3.56 4.83
C LEU A 211 -6.47 -3.03 5.76
N ILE A 212 -5.22 -3.31 5.42
CA ILE A 212 -4.04 -2.80 6.12
C ILE A 212 -3.45 -1.64 5.31
N TYR A 213 -3.36 -0.48 5.94
CA TYR A 213 -2.57 0.64 5.43
C TYR A 213 -1.14 0.54 5.98
N LEU A 214 -0.20 0.12 5.14
CA LEU A 214 1.22 0.02 5.49
C LEU A 214 1.97 1.26 4.97
N TYR A 215 2.67 1.97 5.83
CA TYR A 215 3.38 3.17 5.40
C TYR A 215 4.77 3.32 6.00
N PHE A 216 5.64 4.03 5.29
CA PHE A 216 6.91 4.45 5.85
C PHE A 216 6.68 5.62 6.81
N GLU A 217 6.94 5.44 8.09
CA GLU A 217 6.77 6.48 9.10
C GLU A 217 7.76 7.63 8.90
N TRP A 218 7.28 8.85 9.16
CA TRP A 218 8.12 10.05 9.12
C TRP A 218 7.89 10.93 10.35
N PRO A 219 8.95 11.37 11.06
CA PRO A 219 8.79 12.13 12.29
C PRO A 219 8.34 13.58 12.05
N GLY A 220 7.77 14.17 13.09
CA GLY A 220 7.39 15.58 13.14
C GLY A 220 5.92 15.85 12.78
N PRO A 221 5.54 17.13 12.58
CA PRO A 221 4.13 17.53 12.51
C PRO A 221 3.33 16.86 11.38
N ILE A 222 3.97 16.55 10.25
CA ILE A 222 3.31 15.86 9.13
C ILE A 222 2.96 14.42 9.51
N GLY A 223 3.88 13.70 10.17
CA GLY A 223 3.63 12.35 10.68
C GLY A 223 2.51 12.32 11.70
N LEU A 224 2.53 13.24 12.67
CA LEU A 224 1.47 13.34 13.68
C LEU A 224 0.10 13.65 13.06
N ALA A 225 0.05 14.55 12.06
CA ALA A 225 -1.20 14.87 11.37
C ALA A 225 -1.74 13.69 10.55
N HIS A 226 -0.85 12.94 9.89
CA HIS A 226 -1.21 11.73 9.14
C HIS A 226 -1.67 10.59 10.05
N GLN A 227 -1.01 10.37 11.19
CA GLN A 227 -1.47 9.42 12.22
C GLN A 227 -2.86 9.80 12.77
N ALA A 228 -3.09 11.08 13.06
CA ALA A 228 -4.40 11.56 13.49
C ALA A 228 -5.46 11.36 12.39
N GLU A 229 -5.09 11.48 11.12
CA GLU A 229 -5.97 11.16 9.98
C GLU A 229 -6.30 9.68 9.88
N LEU A 230 -5.31 8.80 10.06
CA LEU A 230 -5.52 7.35 10.10
C LEU A 230 -6.49 6.94 11.21
N GLN A 231 -6.34 7.52 12.41
CA GLN A 231 -7.25 7.27 13.53
C GLN A 231 -8.67 7.75 13.23
N ARG A 232 -8.82 8.94 12.66
CA ARG A 232 -10.14 9.45 12.26
C ARG A 232 -10.76 8.57 11.19
N PHE A 233 -10.02 8.16 10.16
CA PHE A 233 -10.52 7.25 9.14
C PHE A 233 -10.99 5.93 9.76
N ALA A 234 -10.16 5.31 10.60
CA ALA A 234 -10.48 4.06 11.28
C ALA A 234 -11.78 4.14 12.09
N GLU A 235 -11.99 5.22 12.86
CA GLU A 235 -13.22 5.40 13.62
C GLU A 235 -14.43 5.63 12.71
N ARG A 236 -14.26 6.36 11.60
CA ARG A 236 -15.34 6.64 10.63
C ARG A 236 -15.83 5.39 9.89
N VAL A 237 -15.00 4.35 9.73
CA VAL A 237 -15.35 3.10 9.00
C VAL A 237 -15.41 1.87 9.93
N LYS A 238 -15.46 2.11 11.23
CA LYS A 238 -15.38 1.06 12.26
C LYS A 238 -16.51 0.04 12.11
N GLY A 239 -16.14 -1.24 12.20
CA GLY A 239 -17.06 -2.37 12.12
C GLY A 239 -17.34 -2.88 10.70
N GLU A 240 -16.84 -2.20 9.66
CA GLU A 240 -17.05 -2.59 8.27
C GLU A 240 -15.75 -3.08 7.62
N ALA A 241 -14.77 -2.19 7.49
CA ALA A 241 -13.65 -2.39 6.57
C ALA A 241 -12.47 -3.22 7.12
N GLY A 242 -12.60 -3.80 8.33
CA GLY A 242 -11.47 -4.44 9.03
C GLY A 242 -10.21 -3.58 9.08
N PHE A 243 -10.37 -2.24 9.04
CA PHE A 243 -9.28 -1.33 8.73
C PHE A 243 -8.28 -1.27 9.87
N SER A 244 -7.01 -1.41 9.53
CA SER A 244 -5.89 -1.16 10.43
C SER A 244 -4.75 -0.46 9.69
N SER A 245 -3.80 0.10 10.45
CA SER A 245 -2.59 0.67 9.88
C SER A 245 -1.36 0.21 10.65
N THR A 246 -0.25 0.08 9.94
CA THR A 246 1.06 -0.24 10.52
C THR A 246 2.16 0.49 9.76
N THR A 247 3.36 0.51 10.32
CA THR A 247 4.52 1.15 9.69
C THR A 247 5.51 0.12 9.17
N LEU A 248 6.23 0.45 8.10
CA LEU A 248 7.35 -0.38 7.65
C LEU A 248 8.37 -0.58 8.78
N GLN A 249 8.58 0.45 9.60
CA GLN A 249 9.44 0.44 10.77
C GLN A 249 8.99 -0.61 11.80
N ALA A 250 7.70 -0.60 12.16
CA ALA A 250 7.13 -1.55 13.10
C ALA A 250 7.20 -2.99 12.56
N VAL A 251 6.87 -3.17 11.28
CA VAL A 251 6.98 -4.49 10.63
C VAL A 251 8.43 -4.98 10.62
N SER A 252 9.37 -4.12 10.22
CA SER A 252 10.79 -4.48 10.20
C SER A 252 11.34 -4.79 11.59
N ALA A 253 10.94 -4.04 12.63
CA ALA A 253 11.33 -4.31 14.01
C ALA A 253 10.77 -5.65 14.50
N GLY A 254 9.48 -5.91 14.27
CA GLY A 254 8.84 -7.18 14.63
C GLY A 254 9.46 -8.38 13.93
N LEU A 255 9.90 -8.23 12.68
CA LEU A 255 10.61 -9.29 11.96
C LEU A 255 12.02 -9.55 12.53
N CYS A 256 12.73 -8.51 12.97
CA CYS A 256 14.02 -8.66 13.65
C CYS A 256 13.89 -9.32 15.04
N GLU A 257 12.76 -9.11 15.72
CA GLU A 257 12.46 -9.68 17.04
C GLU A 257 11.71 -11.02 16.97
N SER A 258 11.42 -11.52 15.76
CA SER A 258 10.68 -12.75 15.54
C SER A 258 11.39 -13.95 16.17
N ALA A 259 10.64 -14.73 16.95
CA ALA A 259 11.13 -15.99 17.52
C ALA A 259 11.38 -17.07 16.45
N ALA A 260 10.62 -17.02 15.35
CA ALA A 260 10.85 -17.85 14.18
C ALA A 260 11.97 -17.25 13.31
N PRO A 261 12.86 -18.07 12.74
CA PRO A 261 14.02 -17.60 11.98
C PRO A 261 13.57 -16.84 10.74
N VAL A 262 14.14 -15.65 10.54
CA VAL A 262 14.01 -14.85 9.32
C VAL A 262 15.39 -14.75 8.67
N GLU A 263 15.43 -14.79 7.34
CA GLU A 263 16.69 -14.73 6.60
C GLU A 263 17.47 -13.44 6.91
N ALA A 264 18.68 -13.56 7.44
CA ALA A 264 19.48 -12.41 7.87
C ALA A 264 19.74 -11.40 6.73
N GLY A 265 20.06 -11.89 5.52
CA GLY A 265 20.29 -11.03 4.36
C GLY A 265 19.07 -10.24 3.91
N TYR A 266 17.86 -10.76 4.17
CA TYR A 266 16.61 -10.01 3.96
C TYR A 266 16.41 -8.91 4.99
N LEU A 267 16.63 -9.21 6.28
CA LEU A 267 16.56 -8.20 7.34
C LEU A 267 17.59 -7.09 7.13
N ASP A 268 18.85 -7.44 6.86
CA ASP A 268 19.93 -6.50 6.59
C ASP A 268 19.58 -5.57 5.43
N TYR A 269 18.98 -6.14 4.37
CA TYR A 269 18.52 -5.35 3.24
C TYR A 269 17.46 -4.31 3.64
N LEU A 270 16.42 -4.72 4.37
CA LEU A 270 15.37 -3.79 4.83
C LEU A 270 15.96 -2.67 5.71
N GLN A 271 16.89 -3.03 6.60
CA GLN A 271 17.57 -2.07 7.46
C GLN A 271 18.42 -1.07 6.65
N LEU A 272 19.28 -1.57 5.76
CA LEU A 272 20.17 -0.73 4.95
C LEU A 272 19.40 0.17 3.98
N ARG A 273 18.30 -0.32 3.41
CA ARG A 273 17.50 0.41 2.42
C ARG A 273 16.58 1.44 3.03
N TYR A 274 15.81 1.03 4.04
CA TYR A 274 14.70 1.85 4.52
C TYR A 274 14.99 2.51 5.87
N MET A 275 15.75 1.85 6.75
CA MET A 275 15.94 2.32 8.14
C MET A 275 17.21 3.13 8.33
N ALA A 276 18.26 2.86 7.56
CA ALA A 276 19.55 3.51 7.70
C ALA A 276 19.43 5.05 7.60
N HIS A 277 19.61 5.72 8.72
CA HIS A 277 19.66 7.17 8.79
C HIS A 277 21.02 7.64 8.28
N ALA A 278 21.04 8.25 7.10
CA ALA A 278 22.17 9.03 6.61
C ALA A 278 21.96 10.53 6.87
#